data_AF-F7T2X8-F1
#
_entry.id   AF-F7T2X8-F1
#
_cell.length_a   1.000
_cell.length_b   1.000
_cell.length_c   1.000
_cell.angle_alpha   90.00
_cell.angle_beta   90.00
_cell.angle_gamma   90.00
#
_symmetry.space_group_name_H-M   'P 1'
#
loop_
_entity.id
_entity.type
_entity.pdbx_description
1 polymer ?
#
loop_
_entity_poly.entity_id
_entity_poly.type
_entity_poly.pdbx_seq_one_letter_code
_entity_poly.pdbx_strand_id
1 'polypeptide(L)'
;MLDRLLTDGVIRQDHYETARQRLGDATTEPWASLGEALFWLVDEHIVSDEDLAAIGELSVTEAAFAGNATRRQALAEMDALMQRKLEEYERQIRQVALKSAFPGPRWAWLGGGAIAVAAAAWYLFAPATPPRCDDADVQKTLRASMFTSRIQQMSRNPLVGGVAPADLYLATFSDVKEVGYIKPERSRGCIATLKAGEATSSLAYTIGPNDKGEMMIAGADPRVVRARYGQLDADGKPRAVGQPAGAARLAAAFEQGAAAFDELTRGAARKAAYDRQRERRGLPPETDTRTVRNVQPLGDCKDLGGGRWSCRLQAEYRDRLMSAIGRADWQVFEGDFEFLQEGDAWRVGEPFTRQYMDAVVRGRVAEMKGDEAAQRLEQIQRQRPEAVPTAQPEAPARAGSREHRGDGAVINK
;
A
#
# COMPACT_ATOMS: atom_id res chain seq x y z
N MET A 1 -37.78 13.41 -18.30
CA MET A 1 -36.48 13.34 -17.58
C MET A 1 -35.34 13.78 -18.48
N LEU A 2 -35.30 13.38 -19.76
CA LEU A 2 -34.25 13.82 -20.70
C LEU A 2 -34.20 15.35 -20.85
N ASP A 3 -35.35 16.01 -20.92
CA ASP A 3 -35.42 17.47 -21.00
C ASP A 3 -34.79 18.16 -19.78
N ARG A 4 -34.94 17.54 -18.60
CA ARG A 4 -34.36 18.05 -17.35
C ARG A 4 -32.85 17.80 -17.28
N LEU A 5 -32.39 16.62 -17.74
CA LEU A 5 -30.96 16.33 -17.86
C LEU A 5 -30.26 17.29 -18.83
N LEU A 6 -30.92 17.66 -19.93
CA LEU A 6 -30.39 18.65 -20.88
C LEU A 6 -30.42 20.07 -20.29
N THR A 7 -31.56 20.50 -19.74
CA THR A 7 -31.75 21.85 -19.18
C THR A 7 -30.76 22.15 -18.06
N ASP A 8 -30.50 21.16 -17.19
CA ASP A 8 -29.58 21.31 -16.07
C ASP A 8 -28.11 21.04 -16.45
N GLY A 9 -27.83 20.80 -17.74
CA GLY A 9 -26.49 20.57 -18.27
C GLY A 9 -25.83 19.31 -17.69
N VAL A 10 -26.61 18.25 -17.48
CA VAL A 10 -26.10 16.91 -17.15
C VAL A 10 -25.69 16.17 -18.42
N ILE A 11 -26.45 16.34 -19.50
CA ILE A 11 -26.15 15.79 -20.83
C ILE A 11 -26.02 16.90 -21.86
N ARG A 12 -25.30 16.63 -22.94
CA ARG A 12 -25.13 17.54 -24.05
C ARG A 12 -26.28 17.43 -25.05
N GLN A 13 -26.39 18.41 -25.94
CA GLN A 13 -27.41 18.48 -26.98
C GLN A 13 -27.35 17.27 -27.93
N ASP A 14 -26.15 16.81 -28.29
CA ASP A 14 -25.93 15.62 -29.13
C ASP A 14 -26.42 14.33 -28.47
N HIS A 15 -26.23 14.18 -27.15
CA HIS A 15 -26.79 13.06 -26.40
C HIS A 15 -28.32 13.09 -26.40
N TYR A 16 -28.91 14.27 -26.22
CA TYR A 16 -30.35 14.45 -26.20
C TYR A 16 -30.99 14.12 -27.55
N GLU A 17 -30.42 14.61 -28.65
CA GLU A 17 -30.93 14.35 -30.00
C GLU A 17 -30.82 12.86 -30.36
N THR A 18 -29.68 12.24 -30.04
CA THR A 18 -29.49 10.79 -30.23
C THR A 18 -30.47 9.97 -29.39
N ALA A 19 -30.71 10.37 -28.13
CA ALA A 19 -31.69 9.76 -27.25
C ALA A 19 -33.12 9.86 -27.79
N ARG A 20 -33.52 11.03 -28.30
CA ARG A 20 -34.83 11.25 -28.93
C ARG A 20 -34.99 10.42 -30.19
N GLN A 21 -33.95 10.35 -31.03
CA GLN A 21 -33.95 9.51 -32.22
C GLN A 21 -34.10 8.02 -31.87
N ARG A 22 -33.46 7.56 -30.80
CA ARG A 22 -33.50 6.17 -30.32
C ARG A 22 -34.87 5.78 -29.75
N LEU A 23 -35.53 6.72 -29.06
CA LEU A 23 -36.89 6.54 -28.53
C LEU A 23 -37.98 6.56 -29.62
N GLY A 24 -37.72 7.20 -30.76
CA GLY A 24 -38.69 7.34 -31.84
C GLY A 24 -39.97 8.05 -31.40
N ASP A 25 -41.13 7.58 -31.88
CA ASP A 25 -42.45 8.14 -31.55
C ASP A 25 -43.01 7.70 -30.19
N ALA A 26 -42.18 7.10 -29.33
CA ALA A 26 -42.61 6.68 -28.00
C ALA A 26 -43.03 7.91 -27.16
N THR A 27 -44.33 7.98 -26.84
CA THR A 27 -44.92 9.09 -26.06
C THR A 27 -44.64 9.02 -24.57
N THR A 28 -44.10 7.89 -24.09
CA THR A 28 -43.79 7.67 -22.67
C THR A 28 -42.32 7.28 -22.53
N GLU A 29 -41.60 8.03 -21.69
CA GLU A 29 -40.23 7.69 -21.32
C GLU A 29 -40.21 6.38 -20.49
N PRO A 30 -39.34 5.40 -20.79
CA PRO A 30 -39.34 4.09 -20.13
C PRO A 30 -38.68 4.08 -18.73
N TRP A 31 -38.29 5.24 -18.20
CA TRP A 31 -37.63 5.41 -16.91
C TRP A 31 -38.46 6.29 -15.96
N ALA A 32 -38.39 5.96 -14.67
CA ALA A 32 -39.12 6.65 -13.61
C ALA A 32 -38.27 7.66 -12.82
N SER A 33 -36.94 7.66 -13.03
CA SER A 33 -35.99 8.49 -12.28
C SER A 33 -34.93 9.13 -13.20
N LEU A 34 -34.20 10.13 -12.69
CA LEU A 34 -33.09 10.75 -13.43
C LEU A 34 -31.93 9.77 -13.57
N GLY A 35 -31.71 8.94 -12.54
CA GLY A 35 -30.70 7.89 -12.57
C GLY A 35 -31.00 6.76 -13.56
N GLU A 36 -32.26 6.37 -13.72
CA GLU A 36 -32.67 5.39 -14.75
C GLU A 36 -32.52 5.94 -16.16
N ALA A 37 -32.85 7.23 -16.36
CA ALA A 37 -32.62 7.90 -17.64
C ALA A 37 -31.13 7.96 -17.98
N LEU A 38 -30.29 8.32 -17.02
CA LEU A 38 -28.83 8.38 -17.20
C LEU A 38 -28.23 6.98 -17.43
N PHE A 39 -28.69 5.97 -16.68
CA PHE A 39 -28.30 4.58 -16.88
C PHE A 39 -28.59 4.10 -18.30
N TRP A 40 -29.81 4.37 -18.79
CA TRP A 40 -30.20 3.98 -20.15
C TRP A 40 -29.36 4.67 -21.24
N LEU A 41 -29.01 5.95 -21.05
CA LEU A 41 -28.12 6.65 -21.98
C LEU A 41 -26.73 6.02 -22.07
N VAL A 42 -26.21 5.49 -20.95
CA VAL A 42 -24.93 4.78 -20.92
C VAL A 42 -25.07 3.39 -21.56
N ASP A 43 -26.15 2.67 -21.24
CA ASP A 43 -26.46 1.33 -21.78
C ASP A 43 -26.63 1.32 -23.31
N GLU A 44 -27.27 2.35 -23.86
CA GLU A 44 -27.40 2.55 -25.31
C GLU A 44 -26.16 3.17 -25.97
N HIS A 45 -25.07 3.36 -25.22
CA HIS A 45 -23.84 4.00 -25.69
C HIS A 45 -24.01 5.42 -26.24
N ILE A 46 -25.03 6.13 -25.76
CA ILE A 46 -25.30 7.53 -26.12
C ILE A 46 -24.44 8.47 -25.26
N VAL A 47 -24.22 8.11 -24.00
CA VAL A 47 -23.22 8.73 -23.12
C VAL A 47 -22.05 7.77 -22.99
N SER A 48 -20.86 8.22 -23.39
CA SER A 48 -19.64 7.44 -23.28
C SER A 48 -19.14 7.36 -21.82
N ASP A 49 -18.27 6.40 -21.52
CA ASP A 49 -17.60 6.30 -20.21
C ASP A 49 -16.82 7.57 -19.87
N GLU A 50 -16.20 8.21 -20.88
CA GLU A 50 -15.46 9.46 -20.72
C GLU A 50 -16.40 10.63 -20.35
N ASP A 51 -17.56 10.68 -20.98
CA ASP A 51 -18.58 11.69 -20.70
C ASP A 51 -19.24 11.47 -19.34
N LEU A 52 -19.48 10.22 -18.96
CA LEU A 52 -19.99 9.87 -17.64
C LEU A 52 -19.00 10.25 -16.53
N ALA A 53 -17.70 10.04 -16.77
CA ALA A 53 -16.63 10.46 -15.86
C ALA A 53 -16.58 11.99 -15.73
N ALA A 54 -16.71 12.73 -16.83
CA ALA A 54 -16.77 14.18 -16.83
C ALA A 54 -18.00 14.71 -16.06
N ILE A 55 -19.17 14.07 -16.21
CA ILE A 55 -20.38 14.39 -15.42
C ILE A 55 -20.14 14.16 -13.92
N GLY A 56 -19.45 13.06 -13.58
CA GLY A 56 -19.01 12.75 -12.21
C GLY A 56 -18.07 13.80 -11.64
N GLU A 57 -17.06 14.24 -12.39
CA GLU A 57 -16.08 15.24 -11.97
C GLU A 57 -16.73 16.61 -11.73
N LEU A 58 -17.56 17.07 -12.69
CA LEU A 58 -18.34 18.30 -12.55
C LEU A 58 -19.29 18.25 -11.36
N SER A 59 -19.76 17.06 -10.97
CA SER A 59 -20.64 16.91 -9.81
C SER A 59 -19.96 17.26 -8.47
N VAL A 60 -18.63 17.13 -8.43
CA VAL A 60 -17.80 17.37 -7.24
C VAL A 60 -17.23 18.79 -7.27
N THR A 61 -16.76 19.26 -8.42
CA THR A 61 -16.05 20.54 -8.57
C THR A 61 -16.99 21.74 -8.59
N GLU A 62 -18.23 21.59 -9.08
CA GLU A 62 -19.21 22.67 -9.21
C GLU A 62 -20.28 22.68 -8.10
N ALA A 63 -19.92 22.28 -6.87
CA ALA A 63 -20.84 22.06 -5.72
C ALA A 63 -21.85 23.20 -5.44
N ALA A 64 -21.56 24.44 -5.84
CA ALA A 64 -22.36 25.63 -5.59
C ALA A 64 -23.35 26.03 -6.71
N PHE A 65 -23.34 25.37 -7.87
CA PHE A 65 -24.20 25.73 -9.01
C PHE A 65 -25.53 24.96 -9.02
N ALA A 66 -26.62 25.61 -9.42
CA ALA A 66 -27.98 25.03 -9.38
C ALA A 66 -28.13 23.74 -10.22
N GLY A 67 -27.48 23.66 -11.40
CA GLY A 67 -27.49 22.46 -12.25
C GLY A 67 -26.76 21.25 -11.63
N ASN A 68 -25.90 21.49 -10.63
CA ASN A 68 -25.15 20.42 -9.98
C ASN A 68 -26.04 19.54 -9.06
N ALA A 69 -27.12 20.08 -8.50
CA ALA A 69 -28.05 19.30 -7.68
C ALA A 69 -28.66 18.14 -8.50
N THR A 70 -29.05 18.42 -9.75
CA THR A 70 -29.58 17.41 -10.68
C THR A 70 -28.52 16.40 -11.10
N ARG A 71 -27.25 16.81 -11.33
CA ARG A 71 -26.14 15.87 -11.61
C ARG A 71 -25.92 14.89 -10.46
N ARG A 72 -25.84 15.39 -9.22
CA ARG A 72 -25.64 14.54 -8.03
C ARG A 72 -26.82 13.61 -7.78
N GLN A 73 -28.04 14.09 -8.00
CA GLN A 73 -29.24 13.27 -7.90
C GLN A 73 -29.23 12.14 -8.95
N ALA A 74 -28.97 12.45 -10.22
CA ALA A 74 -28.92 11.47 -11.30
C ALA A 74 -27.86 10.39 -11.04
N LEU A 75 -26.65 10.78 -10.62
CA LEU A 75 -25.57 9.84 -10.29
C LEU A 75 -25.91 8.95 -9.07
N ALA A 76 -26.51 9.52 -8.02
CA ALA A 76 -26.90 8.77 -6.84
C ALA A 76 -28.03 7.78 -7.11
N GLU A 77 -29.03 8.18 -7.91
CA GLU A 77 -30.12 7.30 -8.35
C GLU A 77 -29.60 6.19 -9.29
N MET A 78 -28.65 6.50 -10.18
CA MET A 78 -28.03 5.54 -11.09
C MET A 78 -27.21 4.49 -10.33
N ASP A 79 -26.42 4.91 -9.33
CA ASP A 79 -25.66 4.00 -8.47
C ASP A 79 -26.58 3.09 -7.65
N ALA A 80 -27.64 3.64 -7.06
CA ALA A 80 -28.64 2.86 -6.33
C ALA A 80 -29.39 1.86 -7.24
N LEU A 81 -29.68 2.23 -8.49
CA LEU A 81 -30.27 1.34 -9.49
C LEU A 81 -29.32 0.20 -9.85
N MET A 82 -28.04 0.51 -10.11
CA MET A 82 -27.03 -0.47 -10.45
C MET A 82 -26.83 -1.49 -9.32
N GLN A 83 -26.80 -1.04 -8.07
CA GLN A 83 -26.75 -1.92 -6.89
C GLN A 83 -27.98 -2.83 -6.80
N ARG A 84 -29.19 -2.31 -7.01
CA ARG A 84 -30.42 -3.13 -7.03
C ARG A 84 -30.42 -4.14 -8.16
N LYS A 85 -29.97 -3.75 -9.36
CA LYS A 85 -29.85 -4.65 -10.52
C LYS A 85 -28.83 -5.75 -10.28
N LEU A 86 -27.69 -5.45 -9.63
CA LEU A 86 -26.71 -6.45 -9.21
C LEU A 86 -27.33 -7.45 -8.22
N GLU A 87 -28.04 -6.97 -7.19
CA GLU A 87 -28.73 -7.85 -6.23
C GLU A 87 -29.84 -8.70 -6.88
N GLU A 88 -30.61 -8.12 -7.80
CA GLU A 88 -31.64 -8.83 -8.57
C GLU A 88 -31.04 -9.87 -9.51
N TYR A 89 -29.91 -9.55 -10.15
CA TYR A 89 -29.18 -10.46 -11.02
C TYR A 89 -28.59 -11.63 -10.22
N GLU A 90 -28.04 -11.37 -9.03
CA GLU A 90 -27.61 -12.41 -8.09
C GLU A 90 -28.77 -13.32 -7.64
N ARG A 91 -29.95 -12.74 -7.36
CA ARG A 91 -31.16 -13.51 -7.00
C ARG A 91 -31.70 -14.31 -8.18
N GLN A 92 -31.72 -13.75 -9.38
CA GLN A 92 -32.13 -14.44 -10.60
C GLN A 92 -31.17 -15.58 -10.94
N ILE A 93 -29.86 -15.37 -10.82
CA ILE A 93 -28.86 -16.43 -10.99
C ILE A 93 -29.09 -17.55 -9.97
N ARG A 94 -29.36 -17.24 -8.69
CA ARG A 94 -29.70 -18.26 -7.69
C ARG A 94 -30.99 -19.02 -8.01
N GLN A 95 -32.04 -18.33 -8.48
CA GLN A 95 -33.32 -18.98 -8.80
C GLN A 95 -33.27 -19.81 -10.09
N VAL A 96 -32.52 -19.36 -11.10
CA VAL A 96 -32.28 -20.11 -12.34
C VAL A 96 -31.37 -21.31 -12.07
N ALA A 97 -30.37 -21.19 -11.18
CA ALA A 97 -29.57 -22.31 -10.70
C ALA A 97 -30.41 -23.38 -9.97
N LEU A 98 -31.42 -22.97 -9.20
CA LEU A 98 -32.34 -23.89 -8.50
C LEU A 98 -33.31 -24.63 -9.44
N LYS A 99 -33.82 -23.96 -10.49
CA LYS A 99 -34.74 -24.57 -11.47
C LYS A 99 -34.03 -25.41 -12.53
N SER A 100 -32.80 -25.08 -12.89
CA SER A 100 -31.99 -25.85 -13.86
C SER A 100 -31.29 -27.08 -13.24
N ALA A 101 -31.20 -27.16 -11.90
CA ALA A 101 -30.59 -28.28 -11.20
C ALA A 101 -31.46 -29.56 -11.14
N PHE A 102 -32.77 -29.51 -11.43
CA PHE A 102 -33.65 -30.68 -11.32
C PHE A 102 -34.75 -30.82 -12.40
N PRO A 103 -34.42 -31.07 -13.69
CA PRO A 103 -35.37 -31.63 -14.63
C PRO A 103 -35.00 -33.10 -14.95
N GLY A 104 -35.54 -34.07 -14.20
CA GLY A 104 -35.53 -35.48 -14.62
C GLY A 104 -34.97 -36.53 -13.64
N PRO A 105 -35.07 -37.84 -13.97
CA PRO A 105 -35.03 -38.93 -13.01
C PRO A 105 -33.64 -39.23 -12.44
N ARG A 106 -33.60 -39.51 -11.14
CA ARG A 106 -32.43 -39.60 -10.24
C ARG A 106 -31.30 -40.58 -10.63
N TRP A 107 -31.50 -41.49 -11.58
CA TRP A 107 -30.58 -42.60 -11.86
C TRP A 107 -29.47 -42.27 -12.87
N ALA A 108 -29.60 -41.19 -13.66
CA ALA A 108 -28.57 -40.77 -14.62
C ALA A 108 -27.38 -40.02 -13.97
N TRP A 109 -27.48 -39.68 -12.67
CA TRP A 109 -26.54 -38.78 -11.98
C TRP A 109 -25.33 -39.45 -11.32
N LEU A 110 -25.28 -40.78 -11.24
CA LEU A 110 -24.22 -41.45 -10.46
C LEU A 110 -22.86 -41.55 -11.16
N GLY A 111 -22.78 -41.33 -12.49
CA GLY A 111 -21.53 -41.46 -13.25
C GLY A 111 -20.99 -40.15 -13.83
N GLY A 112 -21.76 -39.51 -14.71
CA GLY A 112 -21.31 -38.30 -15.44
C GLY A 112 -21.52 -36.98 -14.69
N GLY A 113 -22.55 -36.93 -13.83
CA GLY A 113 -22.93 -35.72 -13.11
C GLY A 113 -21.91 -35.29 -12.06
N ALA A 114 -21.28 -36.23 -11.36
CA ALA A 114 -20.26 -35.92 -10.35
C ALA A 114 -19.02 -35.25 -10.98
N ILE A 115 -18.62 -35.66 -12.19
CA ILE A 115 -17.46 -35.10 -12.89
C ILE A 115 -17.78 -33.71 -13.44
N ALA A 116 -18.97 -33.51 -14.02
CA ALA A 116 -19.39 -32.21 -14.53
C ALA A 116 -19.66 -31.20 -13.40
N VAL A 117 -20.22 -31.64 -12.27
CA VAL A 117 -20.41 -30.81 -11.07
C VAL A 117 -19.07 -30.49 -10.42
N ALA A 118 -18.12 -31.41 -10.37
CA ALA A 118 -16.77 -31.12 -9.89
C ALA A 118 -16.03 -30.15 -10.80
N ALA A 119 -16.16 -30.27 -12.12
CA ALA A 119 -15.56 -29.35 -13.09
C ALA A 119 -16.22 -27.96 -13.07
N ALA A 120 -17.56 -27.89 -12.96
CA ALA A 120 -18.29 -26.63 -12.86
C ALA A 120 -18.10 -25.96 -11.49
N ALA A 121 -18.03 -26.73 -10.40
CA ALA A 121 -17.63 -26.22 -9.10
C ALA A 121 -16.16 -25.75 -9.12
N TRP A 122 -15.26 -26.47 -9.79
CA TRP A 122 -13.89 -25.99 -9.99
C TRP A 122 -13.85 -24.73 -10.85
N TYR A 123 -14.72 -24.56 -11.84
CA TYR A 123 -14.73 -23.36 -12.69
C TYR A 123 -15.37 -22.14 -12.00
N LEU A 124 -16.39 -22.36 -11.17
CA LEU A 124 -17.11 -21.31 -10.43
C LEU A 124 -16.45 -20.96 -9.08
N PHE A 125 -15.72 -21.90 -8.47
CA PHE A 125 -14.94 -21.70 -7.25
C PHE A 125 -13.43 -21.74 -7.49
N ALA A 126 -12.97 -21.81 -8.75
CA ALA A 126 -11.56 -21.63 -9.06
C ALA A 126 -11.19 -20.23 -8.60
N PRO A 127 -10.23 -20.11 -7.68
CA PRO A 127 -9.73 -18.81 -7.31
C PRO A 127 -9.25 -18.10 -8.56
N ALA A 128 -9.83 -16.94 -8.89
CA ALA A 128 -9.44 -16.14 -10.06
C ALA A 128 -7.91 -16.04 -10.12
N THR A 129 -7.32 -16.58 -11.19
CA THR A 129 -5.88 -16.53 -11.39
C THR A 129 -5.49 -15.06 -11.45
N PRO A 130 -4.51 -14.59 -10.65
CA PRO A 130 -4.11 -13.18 -10.72
C PRO A 130 -3.69 -12.83 -12.15
N PRO A 131 -4.11 -11.67 -12.67
CA PRO A 131 -3.71 -11.21 -13.99
C PRO A 131 -2.19 -11.19 -14.11
N ARG A 132 -1.71 -11.21 -15.34
CA ARG A 132 -0.28 -11.08 -15.62
C ARG A 132 0.17 -9.65 -15.33
N CYS A 133 1.46 -9.49 -15.07
CA CYS A 133 2.03 -8.16 -14.79
C CYS A 133 1.81 -7.19 -15.96
N ASP A 134 1.84 -7.68 -17.19
CA ASP A 134 1.76 -6.87 -18.42
C ASP A 134 0.34 -6.64 -18.94
N ASP A 135 -0.69 -7.15 -18.27
CA ASP A 135 -2.09 -7.01 -18.70
C ASP A 135 -2.53 -5.53 -18.78
N ALA A 136 -3.29 -5.17 -19.82
CA ALA A 136 -3.72 -3.80 -20.07
C ALA A 136 -4.56 -3.23 -18.92
N ASP A 137 -5.41 -4.06 -18.30
CA ASP A 137 -6.22 -3.67 -17.15
C ASP A 137 -5.37 -3.36 -15.91
N VAL A 138 -4.29 -4.12 -15.69
CA VAL A 138 -3.34 -3.86 -14.60
C VAL A 138 -2.69 -2.49 -14.79
N GLN A 139 -2.24 -2.18 -16.00
CA GLN A 139 -1.65 -0.89 -16.32
C GLN A 139 -2.66 0.27 -16.20
N LYS A 140 -3.93 0.06 -16.57
CA LYS A 140 -5.02 1.02 -16.41
C LYS A 140 -5.26 1.33 -14.93
N THR A 141 -5.36 0.29 -14.09
CA THR A 141 -5.54 0.45 -12.64
C THR A 141 -4.34 1.12 -11.98
N LEU A 142 -3.11 0.80 -12.40
CA LEU A 142 -1.89 1.46 -11.90
C LEU A 142 -1.89 2.95 -12.22
N ARG A 143 -2.21 3.35 -13.46
CA ARG A 143 -2.35 4.78 -13.84
C ARG A 143 -3.37 5.50 -12.98
N ALA A 144 -4.57 4.93 -12.84
CA ALA A 144 -5.62 5.51 -12.01
C ALA A 144 -5.19 5.66 -10.54
N SER A 145 -4.59 4.61 -9.96
CA SER A 145 -4.09 4.62 -8.57
C SER A 145 -3.02 5.70 -8.34
N MET A 146 -2.04 5.82 -9.25
CA MET A 146 -0.99 6.83 -9.15
C MET A 146 -1.54 8.24 -9.30
N PHE A 147 -2.46 8.46 -10.24
CA PHE A 147 -3.13 9.74 -10.41
C PHE A 147 -3.90 10.15 -9.15
N THR A 148 -4.78 9.28 -8.62
CA THR A 148 -5.56 9.57 -7.42
C THR A 148 -4.66 9.85 -6.22
N SER A 149 -3.57 9.07 -6.06
CA SER A 149 -2.59 9.29 -5.00
C SER A 149 -1.90 10.65 -5.13
N ARG A 150 -1.56 11.08 -6.35
CA ARG A 150 -0.94 12.38 -6.61
C ARG A 150 -1.89 13.54 -6.32
N ILE A 151 -3.14 13.46 -6.75
CA ILE A 151 -4.17 14.47 -6.44
C ILE A 151 -4.35 14.59 -4.93
N GLN A 152 -4.46 13.47 -4.21
CA GLN A 152 -4.55 13.47 -2.76
C GLN A 152 -3.31 14.10 -2.10
N GLN A 153 -2.11 13.81 -2.61
CA GLN A 153 -0.88 14.39 -2.08
C GLN A 153 -0.82 15.91 -2.27
N MET A 154 -1.16 16.40 -3.48
CA MET A 154 -1.22 17.84 -3.76
C MET A 154 -2.30 18.55 -2.93
N SER A 155 -3.45 17.90 -2.70
CA SER A 155 -4.49 18.45 -1.83
C SER A 155 -4.02 18.64 -0.38
N ARG A 156 -3.13 17.76 0.10
CA ARG A 156 -2.54 17.82 1.45
C ARG A 156 -1.39 18.81 1.54
N ASN A 157 -0.59 18.93 0.49
CA ASN A 157 0.52 19.88 0.41
C ASN A 157 0.74 20.34 -1.04
N PRO A 158 0.17 21.50 -1.44
CA PRO A 158 0.25 22.01 -2.81
C PRO A 158 1.69 22.32 -3.27
N LEU A 159 2.61 22.51 -2.32
CA LEU A 159 4.02 22.82 -2.60
C LEU A 159 4.87 21.58 -2.86
N VAL A 160 4.31 20.37 -2.78
CA VAL A 160 5.04 19.13 -3.06
C VAL A 160 5.23 18.97 -4.57
N GLY A 161 6.47 19.21 -5.01
CA GLY A 161 6.91 18.91 -6.38
C GLY A 161 6.76 17.43 -6.75
N GLY A 162 6.91 17.13 -8.03
CA GLY A 162 6.75 15.79 -8.58
C GLY A 162 6.16 15.82 -9.99
N VAL A 163 5.94 14.63 -10.55
CA VAL A 163 5.33 14.47 -11.88
C VAL A 163 3.95 15.13 -11.90
N ALA A 164 3.64 15.84 -12.99
CA ALA A 164 2.34 16.47 -13.14
C ALA A 164 1.25 15.39 -13.23
N PRO A 165 0.04 15.63 -12.68
CA PRO A 165 -1.04 14.64 -12.75
C PRO A 165 -1.39 14.23 -14.19
N ALA A 166 -1.35 15.17 -15.14
CA ALA A 166 -1.59 14.89 -16.55
C ALA A 166 -0.57 13.89 -17.14
N ASP A 167 0.71 14.02 -16.75
CA ASP A 167 1.77 13.11 -17.19
C ASP A 167 1.60 11.69 -16.62
N LEU A 168 0.96 11.55 -15.45
CA LEU A 168 0.64 10.24 -14.86
C LEU A 168 -0.46 9.51 -15.62
N TYR A 169 -1.42 10.23 -16.22
CA TYR A 169 -2.44 9.63 -17.08
C TYR A 169 -1.85 9.08 -18.38
N LEU A 170 -0.87 9.78 -18.94
CA LEU A 170 -0.13 9.38 -20.13
C LEU A 170 1.07 8.47 -19.82
N ALA A 171 1.21 8.04 -18.56
CA ALA A 171 2.34 7.23 -18.16
C ALA A 171 2.34 5.89 -18.90
N THR A 172 3.54 5.49 -19.33
CA THR A 172 3.76 4.21 -20.00
C THR A 172 4.60 3.30 -19.11
N PHE A 173 4.34 2.01 -19.21
CA PHE A 173 5.09 0.97 -18.51
C PHE A 173 5.86 0.16 -19.54
N SER A 174 7.18 0.11 -19.40
CA SER A 174 8.06 -0.72 -20.20
C SER A 174 8.78 -1.74 -19.32
N ASP A 175 9.43 -2.72 -19.94
CA ASP A 175 10.29 -3.70 -19.25
C ASP A 175 9.58 -4.43 -18.11
N VAL A 176 8.27 -4.68 -18.28
CA VAL A 176 7.43 -5.33 -17.27
C VAL A 176 7.92 -6.76 -17.07
N LYS A 177 8.31 -7.09 -15.84
CA LYS A 177 8.83 -8.40 -15.45
C LYS A 177 8.12 -8.89 -14.22
N GLU A 178 7.70 -10.14 -14.27
CA GLU A 178 7.30 -10.88 -13.08
C GLU A 178 8.55 -11.30 -12.30
N VAL A 179 8.59 -10.94 -11.03
CA VAL A 179 9.63 -11.37 -10.09
C VAL A 179 9.33 -12.78 -9.58
N GLY A 180 8.05 -13.06 -9.31
CA GLY A 180 7.59 -14.39 -8.93
C GLY A 180 6.11 -14.42 -8.54
N TYR A 181 5.59 -15.63 -8.40
CA TYR A 181 4.20 -15.92 -8.02
C TYR A 181 4.15 -16.83 -6.80
N ILE A 182 3.67 -16.30 -5.68
CA ILE A 182 3.45 -17.05 -4.45
C ILE A 182 2.11 -17.77 -4.57
N LYS A 183 2.14 -19.07 -4.90
CA LYS A 183 0.92 -19.85 -5.18
C LYS A 183 -0.06 -19.90 -4.00
N PRO A 184 0.37 -20.16 -2.75
CA PRO A 184 -0.56 -20.24 -1.61
C PRO A 184 -1.29 -18.93 -1.34
N GLU A 185 -0.64 -17.80 -1.60
CA GLU A 185 -1.19 -16.46 -1.38
C GLU A 185 -1.92 -15.91 -2.61
N ARG A 186 -1.83 -16.62 -3.74
CA ARG A 186 -2.28 -16.16 -5.06
C ARG A 186 -1.79 -14.75 -5.37
N SER A 187 -0.56 -14.45 -4.99
CA SER A 187 0.02 -13.11 -5.09
C SER A 187 1.19 -13.11 -6.05
N ARG A 188 1.24 -12.12 -6.93
CA ARG A 188 2.30 -11.93 -7.94
C ARG A 188 3.05 -10.64 -7.64
N GLY A 189 4.38 -10.72 -7.66
CA GLY A 189 5.26 -9.58 -7.54
C GLY A 189 5.77 -9.16 -8.92
N CYS A 190 5.61 -7.88 -9.25
CA CYS A 190 5.96 -7.34 -10.57
C CYS A 190 6.88 -6.12 -10.41
N ILE A 191 7.78 -5.95 -11.38
CA ILE A 191 8.60 -4.75 -11.55
C ILE A 191 8.41 -4.22 -12.98
N ALA A 192 8.46 -2.91 -13.15
CA ALA A 192 8.34 -2.25 -14.44
C ALA A 192 9.12 -0.94 -14.44
N THR A 193 9.45 -0.44 -15.63
CA THR A 193 9.95 0.92 -15.81
C THR A 193 8.77 1.84 -16.11
N LEU A 194 8.55 2.82 -15.25
CA LEU A 194 7.55 3.87 -15.39
C LEU A 194 8.16 5.07 -16.12
N LYS A 195 7.56 5.47 -17.23
CA LYS A 195 7.85 6.73 -17.89
C LYS A 195 6.64 7.65 -17.81
N ALA A 196 6.79 8.80 -17.15
CA ALA A 196 5.75 9.81 -17.00
C ALA A 196 6.34 11.19 -17.24
N GLY A 197 5.92 11.85 -18.32
CA GLY A 197 6.58 13.04 -18.84
C GLY A 197 8.03 12.73 -19.25
N GLU A 198 8.97 13.56 -18.79
CA GLU A 198 10.42 13.33 -18.98
C GLU A 198 11.03 12.40 -17.91
N ALA A 199 10.29 12.10 -16.84
CA ALA A 199 10.79 11.29 -15.75
C ALA A 199 10.69 9.79 -16.08
N THR A 200 11.79 9.08 -15.87
CA THR A 200 11.83 7.61 -15.92
C THR A 200 12.22 7.08 -14.54
N SER A 201 11.47 6.11 -14.03
CA SER A 201 11.71 5.52 -12.70
C SER A 201 11.38 4.04 -12.66
N SER A 202 11.98 3.29 -11.74
CA SER A 202 11.61 1.90 -11.49
C SER A 202 10.36 1.88 -10.61
N LEU A 203 9.35 1.12 -11.01
CA LEU A 203 8.14 0.86 -10.26
C LEU A 203 8.10 -0.62 -9.87
N ALA A 204 7.57 -0.92 -8.69
CA ALA A 204 7.16 -2.27 -8.34
C ALA A 204 5.72 -2.26 -7.82
N TYR A 205 5.04 -3.39 -8.00
CA TYR A 205 3.67 -3.56 -7.55
C TYR A 205 3.38 -5.05 -7.31
N THR A 206 2.33 -5.29 -6.55
CA THR A 206 1.84 -6.63 -6.24
C THR A 206 0.41 -6.78 -6.72
N ILE A 207 0.07 -7.97 -7.20
CA ILE A 207 -1.26 -8.35 -7.66
C ILE A 207 -1.70 -9.53 -6.80
N GLY A 208 -2.71 -9.35 -5.96
CA GLY A 208 -3.15 -10.39 -5.04
C GLY A 208 -4.53 -10.12 -4.46
N PRO A 209 -5.18 -11.13 -3.89
CA PRO A 209 -6.46 -10.94 -3.20
C PRO A 209 -6.26 -10.08 -1.94
N ASN A 210 -7.22 -9.20 -1.65
CA ASN A 210 -7.34 -8.53 -0.37
C ASN A 210 -7.99 -9.45 0.70
N ASP A 211 -8.22 -8.93 1.90
CA ASP A 211 -8.87 -9.68 3.00
C ASP A 211 -10.30 -10.15 2.66
N LYS A 212 -10.94 -9.54 1.65
CA LYS A 212 -12.25 -9.92 1.12
C LYS A 212 -12.16 -10.90 -0.05
N GLY A 213 -10.96 -11.28 -0.47
CA GLY A 213 -10.70 -12.15 -1.61
C GLY A 213 -10.74 -11.46 -2.98
N GLU A 214 -10.96 -10.14 -3.02
CA GLU A 214 -11.00 -9.35 -4.25
C GLU A 214 -9.58 -9.09 -4.75
N MET A 215 -9.36 -9.24 -6.05
CA MET A 215 -8.05 -8.97 -6.64
C MET A 215 -7.73 -7.48 -6.57
N MET A 216 -6.63 -7.13 -5.93
CA MET A 216 -6.13 -5.76 -5.83
C MET A 216 -4.73 -5.64 -6.43
N ILE A 217 -4.44 -4.43 -6.91
CA ILE A 217 -3.12 -4.03 -7.37
C ILE A 217 -2.61 -2.95 -6.41
N ALA A 218 -1.48 -3.22 -5.77
CA ALA A 218 -0.89 -2.31 -4.81
C ALA A 218 0.55 -1.98 -5.21
N GLY A 219 0.88 -0.68 -5.25
CA GLY A 219 2.26 -0.22 -5.42
C GLY A 219 3.15 -0.68 -4.26
N ALA A 220 4.40 -1.02 -4.57
CA ALA A 220 5.36 -1.55 -3.61
C ALA A 220 6.78 -1.02 -3.92
N ASP A 221 7.68 -1.11 -2.94
CA ASP A 221 9.10 -0.85 -3.17
C ASP A 221 9.73 -2.04 -3.93
N PRO A 222 10.56 -1.80 -4.96
CA PRO A 222 11.23 -2.87 -5.70
C PRO A 222 12.07 -3.81 -4.84
N ARG A 223 12.63 -3.35 -3.72
CA ARG A 223 13.37 -4.19 -2.77
C ARG A 223 12.43 -5.18 -2.09
N VAL A 224 11.27 -4.72 -1.62
CA VAL A 224 10.24 -5.56 -1.00
C VAL A 224 9.76 -6.65 -1.95
N VAL A 225 9.47 -6.28 -3.21
CA VAL A 225 9.03 -7.25 -4.21
C VAL A 225 10.13 -8.27 -4.52
N ARG A 226 11.38 -7.84 -4.72
CA ARG A 226 12.51 -8.75 -4.95
C ARG A 226 12.74 -9.70 -3.79
N ALA A 227 12.73 -9.18 -2.56
CA ALA A 227 13.04 -9.96 -1.39
C ALA A 227 11.94 -10.99 -1.09
N ARG A 228 10.65 -10.66 -1.30
CA ARG A 228 9.53 -11.57 -1.04
C ARG A 228 9.24 -12.54 -2.19
N TYR A 229 9.25 -12.08 -3.43
CA TYR A 229 8.86 -12.88 -4.59
C TYR A 229 10.04 -13.48 -5.36
N GLY A 230 11.27 -13.03 -5.11
CA GLY A 230 12.46 -13.50 -5.82
C GLY A 230 13.09 -14.77 -5.25
N GLN A 231 12.65 -15.23 -4.07
CA GLN A 231 13.18 -16.41 -3.40
C GLN A 231 12.07 -17.45 -3.21
N LEU A 232 11.63 -18.06 -4.31
CA LEU A 232 10.61 -19.11 -4.28
C LEU A 232 11.23 -20.50 -4.47
N ASP A 233 10.66 -21.50 -3.81
CA ASP A 233 10.96 -22.90 -4.07
C ASP A 233 10.26 -23.43 -5.35
N ALA A 234 10.50 -24.69 -5.70
CA ALA A 234 9.90 -25.32 -6.87
C ALA A 234 8.35 -25.36 -6.82
N ASP A 235 7.77 -25.33 -5.62
CA ASP A 235 6.33 -25.31 -5.41
C ASP A 235 5.74 -23.90 -5.52
N GLY A 236 6.58 -22.86 -5.65
CA GLY A 236 6.15 -21.46 -5.67
C GLY A 236 5.79 -20.96 -4.27
N LYS A 237 6.39 -21.52 -3.22
CA LYS A 237 6.32 -21.01 -1.85
C LYS A 237 7.57 -20.19 -1.53
N PRO A 238 7.49 -19.20 -0.64
CA PRO A 238 8.68 -18.51 -0.16
C PRO A 238 9.67 -19.49 0.47
N ARG A 239 10.94 -19.40 0.07
CA ARG A 239 12.01 -20.20 0.64
C ARG A 239 12.11 -19.92 2.14
N ALA A 240 12.36 -20.97 2.93
CA ALA A 240 12.69 -20.80 4.34
C ALA A 240 14.03 -20.05 4.47
N VAL A 241 13.98 -18.88 5.09
CA VAL A 241 15.13 -17.98 5.32
C VAL A 241 15.24 -17.59 6.80
N GLY A 242 16.42 -17.13 7.20
CA GLY A 242 16.71 -16.70 8.56
C GLY A 242 17.06 -17.84 9.51
N GLN A 243 17.56 -18.97 9.01
CA GLN A 243 18.01 -20.06 9.89
C GLN A 243 19.21 -19.60 10.75
N PRO A 244 19.34 -20.08 12.00
CA PRO A 244 18.49 -21.10 12.66
C PRO A 244 17.24 -20.55 13.37
N ALA A 245 17.11 -19.23 13.51
CA ALA A 245 15.98 -18.62 14.20
C ALA A 245 14.64 -18.85 13.47
N GLY A 246 14.69 -18.78 12.15
CA GLY A 246 13.54 -18.67 11.26
C GLY A 246 13.04 -17.22 11.15
N ALA A 247 12.47 -16.89 9.98
CA ALA A 247 12.01 -15.54 9.65
C ALA A 247 11.06 -14.93 10.70
N ALA A 248 10.09 -15.68 11.20
CA ALA A 248 9.10 -15.18 12.16
C ALA A 248 9.73 -14.75 13.49
N ARG A 249 10.69 -15.51 14.02
CA ARG A 249 11.37 -15.17 15.28
C ARG A 249 12.27 -13.95 15.11
N LEU A 250 13.00 -13.86 13.99
CA LEU A 250 13.82 -12.68 13.69
C LEU A 250 12.98 -11.43 13.53
N ALA A 251 11.85 -11.52 12.81
CA ALA A 251 10.92 -10.41 12.65
C ALA A 251 10.40 -9.93 14.01
N ALA A 252 9.91 -10.85 14.86
CA ALA A 252 9.42 -10.51 16.19
C ALA A 252 10.51 -9.87 17.07
N ALA A 253 11.72 -10.43 17.10
CA ALA A 253 12.84 -9.90 17.87
C ALA A 253 13.24 -8.49 17.38
N PHE A 254 13.26 -8.28 16.07
CA PHE A 254 13.59 -6.99 15.46
C PHE A 254 12.51 -5.93 15.72
N GLU A 255 11.23 -6.29 15.57
CA GLU A 255 10.10 -5.41 15.84
C GLU A 255 10.09 -4.95 17.31
N GLN A 256 10.37 -5.86 18.24
CA GLN A 256 10.51 -5.54 19.67
C GLN A 256 11.70 -4.58 19.93
N GLY A 257 12.87 -4.86 19.33
CA GLY A 257 14.04 -3.98 19.44
C GLY A 257 13.77 -2.57 18.91
N ALA A 258 13.11 -2.47 17.75
CA ALA A 258 12.75 -1.20 17.13
C ALA A 258 11.69 -0.44 17.95
N ALA A 259 10.72 -1.14 18.55
CA ALA A 259 9.74 -0.54 19.44
C ALA A 259 10.38 0.02 20.72
N ALA A 260 11.29 -0.73 21.35
CA ALA A 260 12.04 -0.27 22.52
C ALA A 260 12.91 0.96 22.19
N PHE A 261 13.58 0.96 21.04
CA PHE A 261 14.32 2.13 20.56
C PHE A 261 13.41 3.34 20.32
N ASP A 262 12.20 3.13 19.78
CA ASP A 262 11.24 4.20 19.55
C ASP A 262 10.77 4.85 20.85
N GLU A 263 10.48 4.03 21.85
CA GLU A 263 10.05 4.48 23.18
C GLU A 263 11.14 5.33 23.84
N LEU A 264 12.40 4.87 23.79
CA LEU A 264 13.56 5.59 24.33
C LEU A 264 13.81 6.94 23.64
N THR A 265 13.62 7.02 22.31
CA THR A 265 14.01 8.21 21.53
C THR A 265 12.91 9.24 21.34
N ARG A 266 11.65 8.81 21.28
CA ARG A 266 10.53 9.73 21.04
C ARG A 266 9.88 10.20 22.34
N GLY A 267 9.76 9.33 23.35
CA GLY A 267 9.04 9.63 24.58
C GLY A 267 7.54 9.91 24.37
N ALA A 268 6.72 9.59 25.37
CA ALA A 268 5.26 9.73 25.27
C ALA A 268 4.79 11.15 24.92
N ALA A 269 5.48 12.18 25.42
CA ALA A 269 5.13 13.58 25.22
C ALA A 269 5.24 14.04 23.74
N ARG A 270 6.26 13.57 23.02
CA ARG A 270 6.49 13.95 21.61
C ARG A 270 5.49 13.25 20.69
N LYS A 271 5.13 12.00 21.00
CA LYS A 271 4.05 11.27 20.31
C LYS A 271 2.72 12.02 20.47
N ALA A 272 2.34 12.38 21.70
CA ALA A 272 1.12 13.14 21.95
C ALA A 272 1.11 14.52 21.27
N ALA A 273 2.26 15.21 21.19
CA ALA A 273 2.37 16.47 20.47
C ALA A 273 2.14 16.32 18.96
N TYR A 274 2.66 15.24 18.37
CA TYR A 274 2.46 14.92 16.96
C TYR A 274 1.00 14.56 16.65
N ASP A 275 0.36 13.75 17.49
CA ASP A 275 -1.03 13.35 17.30
C ASP A 275 -1.97 14.57 17.34
N ARG A 276 -1.75 15.49 18.29
CA ARG A 276 -2.46 16.78 18.32
C ARG A 276 -2.26 17.62 17.06
N GLN A 277 -1.05 17.61 16.48
CA GLN A 277 -0.78 18.34 15.24
C GLN A 277 -1.53 17.74 14.05
N ARG A 278 -1.65 16.41 13.99
CA ARG A 278 -2.41 15.71 12.94
C ARG A 278 -3.90 16.00 13.05
N GLU A 279 -4.43 15.96 14.26
CA GLU A 279 -5.82 16.31 14.54
C GLU A 279 -6.13 17.75 14.11
N ARG A 280 -5.24 18.71 14.42
CA ARG A 280 -5.35 20.10 13.95
C ARG A 280 -5.31 20.25 12.42
N ARG A 281 -4.68 19.31 11.72
CA ARG A 281 -4.63 19.26 10.25
C ARG A 281 -5.80 18.48 9.63
N GLY A 282 -6.77 18.02 10.44
CA GLY A 282 -7.89 17.20 9.98
C GLY A 282 -7.46 15.83 9.43
N LEU A 283 -6.27 15.35 9.79
CA LEU A 283 -5.80 14.03 9.36
C LEU A 283 -6.45 12.95 10.23
N PRO A 284 -6.91 11.82 9.64
CA PRO A 284 -7.53 10.75 10.41
C PRO A 284 -6.55 10.14 11.42
N PRO A 285 -7.02 9.54 12.52
CA PRO A 285 -6.17 8.84 13.48
C PRO A 285 -5.23 7.84 12.81
N GLU A 286 -4.01 7.70 13.35
CA GLU A 286 -3.04 6.73 12.81
C GLU A 286 -3.53 5.32 13.17
N THR A 287 -3.88 4.52 12.17
CA THR A 287 -4.39 3.16 12.40
C THR A 287 -3.28 2.14 12.61
N ASP A 288 -2.13 2.36 11.99
CA ASP A 288 -0.92 1.56 12.20
C ASP A 288 0.02 2.33 13.12
N THR A 289 0.35 1.81 14.29
CA THR A 289 1.25 2.47 15.26
C THR A 289 2.65 1.89 15.27
N ARG A 290 2.93 0.91 14.39
CA ARG A 290 4.22 0.23 14.33
C ARG A 290 5.31 1.15 13.79
N THR A 291 6.51 1.03 14.37
CA THR A 291 7.71 1.74 13.89
C THR A 291 8.32 1.05 12.68
N VAL A 292 8.21 -0.28 12.63
CA VAL A 292 8.70 -1.14 11.55
C VAL A 292 7.64 -2.16 11.18
N ARG A 293 7.65 -2.61 9.93
CA ARG A 293 6.77 -3.67 9.40
C ARG A 293 7.47 -4.41 8.27
N ASN A 294 6.85 -5.48 7.78
CA ASN A 294 7.36 -6.28 6.64
C ASN A 294 8.83 -6.67 6.84
N VAL A 295 9.19 -7.04 8.06
CA VAL A 295 10.55 -7.49 8.41
C VAL A 295 10.77 -8.87 7.83
N GLN A 296 11.79 -9.02 7.01
CA GLN A 296 12.13 -10.30 6.39
C GLN A 296 13.64 -10.50 6.31
N PRO A 297 14.15 -11.68 6.67
CA PRO A 297 15.53 -12.02 6.39
C PRO A 297 15.75 -12.20 4.89
N LEU A 298 16.92 -11.77 4.43
CA LEU A 298 17.34 -11.90 3.03
C LEU A 298 18.11 -13.20 2.76
N GLY A 299 18.46 -13.93 3.83
CA GLY A 299 19.16 -15.21 3.80
C GLY A 299 19.29 -15.80 5.20
N ASP A 300 20.09 -16.85 5.35
CA ASP A 300 20.38 -17.45 6.65
C ASP A 300 21.37 -16.60 7.46
N CYS A 301 21.30 -16.74 8.77
CA CYS A 301 22.14 -16.00 9.70
C CYS A 301 23.55 -16.60 9.77
N LYS A 302 24.55 -15.73 9.90
CA LYS A 302 25.94 -16.10 10.12
C LYS A 302 26.20 -16.22 11.63
N ASP A 303 26.74 -17.36 12.05
CA ASP A 303 27.21 -17.55 13.43
C ASP A 303 28.41 -16.65 13.72
N LEU A 304 28.34 -15.90 14.82
CA LEU A 304 29.40 -15.04 15.34
C LEU A 304 30.04 -15.62 16.62
N GLY A 305 29.59 -16.79 17.07
CA GLY A 305 30.03 -17.47 18.28
C GLY A 305 29.36 -16.94 19.56
N GLY A 306 29.26 -17.80 20.58
CA GLY A 306 28.71 -17.43 21.88
C GLY A 306 27.21 -17.13 21.86
N GLY A 307 26.44 -17.81 20.98
CA GLY A 307 25.01 -17.56 20.81
C GLY A 307 24.68 -16.27 20.06
N ARG A 308 25.68 -15.63 19.43
CA ARG A 308 25.50 -14.41 18.65
C ARG A 308 25.40 -14.74 17.17
N TRP A 309 24.50 -14.05 16.48
CA TRP A 309 24.19 -14.29 15.08
C TRP A 309 24.09 -12.97 14.32
N SER A 310 24.66 -12.90 13.12
CA SER A 310 24.46 -11.79 12.20
C SER A 310 23.45 -12.18 11.13
N CYS A 311 22.32 -11.47 11.07
CA CYS A 311 21.26 -11.74 10.10
C CYS A 311 21.06 -10.50 9.22
N ARG A 312 21.12 -10.67 7.90
CA ARG A 312 20.76 -9.59 6.97
C ARG A 312 19.25 -9.53 6.83
N LEU A 313 18.65 -8.40 7.23
CA LEU A 313 17.22 -8.17 7.19
C LEU A 313 16.88 -7.01 6.26
N GLN A 314 15.72 -7.09 5.62
CA GLN A 314 15.00 -5.96 5.05
C GLN A 314 13.81 -5.65 5.96
N ALA A 315 13.53 -4.37 6.18
CA ALA A 315 12.31 -3.94 6.82
C ALA A 315 11.79 -2.64 6.19
N GLU A 316 10.49 -2.43 6.31
CA GLU A 316 9.91 -1.10 6.16
C GLU A 316 9.88 -0.41 7.51
N TYR A 317 10.34 0.83 7.57
CA TYR A 317 10.28 1.65 8.77
C TYR A 317 9.52 2.94 8.49
N ARG A 318 8.82 3.42 9.52
CA ARG A 318 8.10 4.67 9.43
C ARG A 318 9.06 5.84 9.60
N ASP A 319 9.20 6.62 8.54
CA ASP A 319 10.06 7.79 8.51
C ASP A 319 9.27 9.08 8.41
N ARG A 320 8.86 9.57 9.58
CA ARG A 320 8.12 10.83 9.69
C ARG A 320 8.90 12.05 9.16
N LEU A 321 10.23 11.98 9.13
CA LEU A 321 11.05 13.05 8.53
C LEU A 321 10.87 13.07 7.01
N MET A 322 10.88 11.90 6.38
CA MET A 322 10.64 11.77 4.94
C MET A 322 9.20 12.14 4.59
N SER A 323 8.23 11.71 5.41
CA SER A 323 6.82 12.12 5.28
C SER A 323 6.65 13.65 5.33
N ALA A 324 7.36 14.33 6.25
CA ALA A 324 7.27 15.78 6.40
C ALA A 324 7.76 16.57 5.18
N ILE A 325 8.68 16.00 4.39
CA ILE A 325 9.16 16.59 3.13
C ILE A 325 8.40 16.06 1.90
N GLY A 326 7.24 15.41 2.11
CA GLY A 326 6.37 14.94 1.05
C GLY A 326 6.81 13.64 0.39
N ARG A 327 7.72 12.86 1.01
CA ARG A 327 8.11 11.52 0.55
C ARG A 327 7.22 10.46 1.20
N ALA A 328 7.37 9.19 0.78
CA ALA A 328 6.62 8.08 1.37
C ALA A 328 6.86 8.01 2.89
N ASP A 329 5.80 7.77 3.67
CA ASP A 329 5.91 7.65 5.13
C ASP A 329 6.60 6.35 5.55
N TRP A 330 6.50 5.31 4.72
CA TRP A 330 7.21 4.06 4.90
C TRP A 330 8.40 4.01 3.95
N GLN A 331 9.55 3.70 4.51
CA GLN A 331 10.83 3.65 3.84
C GLN A 331 11.40 2.26 4.00
N VAL A 332 12.05 1.73 2.98
CA VAL A 332 12.71 0.42 3.06
C VAL A 332 14.19 0.60 3.37
N PHE A 333 14.70 -0.19 4.31
CA PHE A 333 16.13 -0.39 4.48
C PHE A 333 16.49 -1.87 4.44
N GLU A 334 17.77 -2.12 4.20
CA GLU A 334 18.41 -3.41 4.43
C GLU A 334 19.59 -3.22 5.38
N GLY A 335 19.89 -4.21 6.22
CA GLY A 335 21.06 -4.15 7.10
C GLY A 335 21.42 -5.48 7.71
N ASP A 336 22.67 -5.60 8.13
CA ASP A 336 23.13 -6.71 8.94
C ASP A 336 22.91 -6.36 10.41
N PHE A 337 22.14 -7.19 11.11
CA PHE A 337 21.78 -6.99 12.50
C PHE A 337 22.27 -8.14 13.34
N GLU A 338 22.83 -7.82 14.51
CA GLU A 338 23.20 -8.83 15.48
C GLU A 338 22.00 -9.24 16.32
N PHE A 339 21.90 -10.54 16.56
CA PHE A 339 20.93 -11.18 17.43
C PHE A 339 21.64 -12.04 18.46
N LEU A 340 21.06 -12.12 19.64
CA LEU A 340 21.46 -13.01 20.72
C LEU A 340 20.40 -14.10 20.86
N GLN A 341 20.87 -15.33 20.85
CA GLN A 341 20.07 -16.50 21.15
C GLN A 341 20.27 -16.90 22.62
N GLU A 342 19.21 -16.82 23.41
CA GLU A 342 19.18 -17.21 24.81
C GLU A 342 18.15 -18.34 24.98
N GLY A 343 18.63 -19.59 24.85
CA GLY A 343 17.75 -20.74 24.71
C GLY A 343 16.91 -20.64 23.44
N ASP A 344 15.59 -20.60 23.61
CA ASP A 344 14.62 -20.41 22.51
C ASP A 344 14.31 -18.93 22.22
N ALA A 345 14.72 -18.02 23.09
CA ALA A 345 14.48 -16.59 22.94
C ALA A 345 15.51 -15.97 22.00
N TRP A 346 15.02 -15.08 21.12
CA TRP A 346 15.85 -14.29 20.22
C TRP A 346 15.63 -12.81 20.55
N ARG A 347 16.72 -12.08 20.74
CA ARG A 347 16.69 -10.64 20.96
C ARG A 347 17.75 -9.95 20.12
N VAL A 348 17.54 -8.67 19.84
CA VAL A 348 18.57 -7.87 19.16
C VAL A 348 19.79 -7.73 20.07
N GLY A 349 20.98 -7.71 19.46
CA GLY A 349 22.26 -7.59 20.16
C GLY A 349 22.53 -6.17 20.67
N GLU A 350 23.59 -6.03 21.46
CA GLU A 350 24.07 -4.73 21.96
C GLU A 350 24.27 -3.65 20.87
N PRO A 351 24.82 -3.94 19.68
CA PRO A 351 25.05 -2.91 18.67
C PRO A 351 23.78 -2.47 17.92
N PHE A 352 22.60 -2.99 18.27
CA PHE A 352 21.35 -2.79 17.54
C PHE A 352 21.04 -1.32 17.25
N THR A 353 21.11 -0.44 18.25
CA THR A 353 20.79 0.99 18.08
C THR A 353 21.58 1.63 16.95
N ARG A 354 22.89 1.35 16.89
CA ARG A 354 23.77 1.85 15.85
C ARG A 354 23.44 1.22 14.49
N GLN A 355 23.32 -0.10 14.44
CA GLN A 355 22.99 -0.84 13.21
C GLN A 355 21.65 -0.37 12.61
N TYR A 356 20.65 -0.14 13.46
CA TYR A 356 19.33 0.35 13.10
C TYR A 356 19.37 1.77 12.54
N MET A 357 20.08 2.69 13.20
CA MET A 357 20.23 4.06 12.72
C MET A 357 21.02 4.12 11.41
N ASP A 358 22.08 3.34 11.27
CA ASP A 358 22.84 3.25 10.02
C ASP A 358 21.98 2.72 8.87
N ALA A 359 21.12 1.72 9.13
CA ALA A 359 20.16 1.21 8.15
C ALA A 359 19.08 2.25 7.78
N VAL A 360 18.51 2.96 8.75
CA VAL A 360 17.56 4.05 8.51
C VAL A 360 18.18 5.16 7.64
N VAL A 361 19.41 5.58 7.93
CA VAL A 361 20.11 6.58 7.10
C VAL A 361 20.33 6.07 5.69
N ARG A 362 20.72 4.80 5.52
CA ARG A 362 20.83 4.18 4.19
C ARG A 362 19.48 4.11 3.46
N GLY A 363 18.39 3.82 4.15
CA GLY A 363 17.04 3.86 3.60
C GLY A 363 16.67 5.24 3.05
N ARG A 364 16.94 6.30 3.81
CA ARG A 364 16.76 7.70 3.35
C ARG A 364 17.62 8.02 2.13
N VAL A 365 18.88 7.60 2.13
CA VAL A 365 19.79 7.84 1.00
C VAL A 365 19.31 7.09 -0.24
N ALA A 366 18.83 5.85 -0.09
CA ALA A 366 18.25 5.08 -1.19
C ALA A 366 17.05 5.81 -1.81
N GLU A 367 16.14 6.32 -0.98
CA GLU A 367 14.98 7.08 -1.44
C GLU A 367 15.36 8.40 -2.13
N MET A 368 16.39 9.10 -1.63
CA MET A 368 16.77 10.41 -2.17
C MET A 368 17.72 10.35 -3.37
N LYS A 369 18.61 9.35 -3.40
CA LYS A 369 19.78 9.29 -4.30
C LYS A 369 19.91 7.94 -5.02
N GLY A 370 19.01 6.99 -4.77
CA GLY A 370 19.03 5.66 -5.36
C GLY A 370 19.85 4.64 -4.58
N ASP A 371 19.60 3.36 -4.88
CA ASP A 371 20.19 2.20 -4.19
C ASP A 371 21.73 2.16 -4.29
N GLU A 372 22.31 2.61 -5.41
CA GLU A 372 23.78 2.65 -5.57
C GLU A 372 24.44 3.56 -4.54
N ALA A 373 23.85 4.71 -4.25
CA ALA A 373 24.36 5.64 -3.24
C ALA A 373 24.27 5.03 -1.83
N ALA A 374 23.18 4.31 -1.55
CA ALA A 374 23.01 3.60 -0.28
C ALA A 374 24.02 2.46 -0.11
N GLN A 375 24.33 1.71 -1.18
CA GLN A 375 25.35 0.66 -1.17
C GLN A 375 26.76 1.21 -0.93
N ARG A 376 27.11 2.34 -1.56
CA ARG A 376 28.39 3.02 -1.29
C ARG A 376 28.49 3.47 0.18
N LEU A 377 27.39 4.00 0.74
CA LEU A 377 27.35 4.38 2.14
C LEU A 377 27.53 3.16 3.07
N GLU A 378 26.91 2.03 2.73
CA GLU A 378 27.08 0.77 3.48
C GLU A 378 28.54 0.33 3.53
N GLN A 379 29.25 0.40 2.41
CA GLN A 379 30.68 0.06 2.34
C GLN A 379 31.51 0.95 3.27
N ILE A 380 31.23 2.26 3.29
CA ILE A 380 31.90 3.20 4.19
C ILE A 380 31.61 2.88 5.67
N GLN A 381 30.36 2.59 6.01
CA GLN A 381 29.95 2.25 7.38
C GLN A 381 30.62 0.96 7.86
N ARG A 382 30.74 -0.06 7.00
CA ARG A 382 31.42 -1.34 7.31
C ARG A 382 32.92 -1.20 7.55
N GLN A 383 33.56 -0.18 6.98
CA GLN A 383 34.98 0.08 7.16
C GLN A 383 35.29 0.87 8.44
N ARG A 384 34.27 1.32 9.17
CA ARG A 384 34.46 2.08 10.41
C ARG A 384 34.91 1.13 11.52
N PRO A 385 36.02 1.42 12.24
CA PRO A 385 36.40 0.63 13.40
C PRO A 385 35.27 0.62 14.43
N GLU A 386 34.98 -0.54 15.01
CA GLU A 386 34.12 -0.59 16.20
C GLU A 386 34.77 0.28 17.28
N ALA A 387 34.05 1.31 17.72
CA ALA A 387 34.51 2.14 18.82
C ALA A 387 34.64 1.23 20.05
N VAL A 388 35.88 0.92 20.42
CA VAL A 388 36.19 0.30 21.70
C VAL A 388 35.54 1.17 22.77
N PRO A 389 34.67 0.63 23.65
CA PRO A 389 34.14 1.41 24.74
C PRO A 389 35.32 1.86 25.58
N THR A 390 35.59 3.18 25.56
CA THR A 390 36.63 3.79 26.37
C THR A 390 36.29 3.46 27.82
N ALA A 391 37.12 2.63 28.45
CA ALA A 391 37.06 2.39 29.87
C ALA A 391 36.93 3.75 30.57
N GLN A 392 35.86 3.89 31.36
CA GLN A 392 35.69 5.06 32.23
C GLN A 392 36.99 5.22 33.02
N PRO A 393 37.64 6.39 33.00
CA PRO A 393 38.75 6.63 33.90
C PRO A 393 38.21 6.52 35.32
N GLU A 394 38.71 5.55 36.07
CA GLU A 394 38.48 5.41 37.51
C GLU A 394 38.65 6.78 38.16
N ALA A 395 37.58 7.26 38.80
CA ALA A 395 37.65 8.46 39.61
C ALA A 395 38.68 8.22 40.72
N PRO A 396 39.70 9.09 40.89
CA PRO A 396 40.67 8.92 41.95
C PRO A 396 39.96 9.03 43.31
N ALA A 397 40.24 8.05 44.16
CA ALA A 397 39.79 7.99 45.54
C ALA A 397 40.07 9.32 46.26
N ARG A 398 39.01 9.94 46.79
CA ARG A 398 39.12 11.06 47.73
C ARG A 398 39.71 10.53 49.04
N ALA A 399 41.02 10.68 49.19
CA ALA A 399 41.69 10.66 50.48
C ALA A 399 41.91 12.10 50.95
N GLY A 400 41.66 12.36 52.24
CA GLY A 400 42.27 13.49 52.94
C GLY A 400 41.30 14.52 53.49
N SER A 401 40.68 14.18 54.62
CA SER A 401 40.25 15.13 55.64
C SER A 401 41.38 16.11 55.97
N ARG A 402 41.13 17.42 55.90
CA ARG A 402 41.97 18.40 56.58
C ARG A 402 41.12 19.51 57.19
N GLU A 403 40.98 19.36 58.50
CA GLU A 403 40.75 20.37 59.52
C GLU A 403 41.31 21.76 59.16
N HIS A 404 40.45 22.79 59.12
CA HIS A 404 40.87 24.14 59.44
C HIS A 404 39.80 24.89 60.22
N ARG A 405 40.06 24.89 61.53
CA ARG A 405 39.61 25.81 62.58
C ARG A 405 40.34 27.14 62.39
N GLY A 406 39.65 28.27 62.57
CA GLY A 406 40.31 29.54 62.87
C GLY A 406 39.71 30.75 62.18
N ASP A 407 38.78 31.41 62.89
CA ASP A 407 38.74 32.85 63.19
C ASP A 407 39.30 33.88 62.18
N GLY A 408 38.52 34.94 61.97
CA GLY A 408 39.11 36.23 61.57
C GLY A 408 38.24 37.14 60.73
N ALA A 409 37.21 37.69 61.36
CA ALA A 409 36.80 39.10 61.36
C ALA A 409 37.14 40.08 60.19
N VAL A 410 36.13 40.97 59.97
CA VAL A 410 36.21 42.40 59.59
C VAL A 410 35.99 42.83 58.12
N ILE A 411 34.76 43.31 57.87
CA ILE A 411 34.29 44.61 57.32
C ILE A 411 35.11 45.38 56.24
N ASN A 412 34.33 45.87 55.24
CA ASN A 412 34.44 47.09 54.40
C ASN A 412 35.29 46.95 53.12
N LYS A 413 34.76 47.21 51.92
CA LYS A 413 34.07 48.43 51.46
C LYS A 413 33.17 48.17 50.26
#